data_AF-A0A9X2YHV0-F1
#
_entry.id   AF-A0A9X2YHV0-F1
#
_cell.length_a   1.000
_cell.length_b   1.000
_cell.length_c   1.000
_cell.angle_alpha   90.00
_cell.angle_beta   90.00
_cell.angle_gamma   90.00
#
_symmetry.space_group_name_H-M   'P 1'
#
loop_
_entity.id
_entity.type
_entity.pdbx_description
1 polymer ?
#
loop_
_entity_poly.entity_id
_entity_poly.type
_entity_poly.pdbx_seq_one_letter_code
_entity_poly.pdbx_strand_id
1 'polypeptide(L)'
;MKRFDEWLNRQLEQCARDAGEDVNTYVARAVASKMVADQRLADGAAVERLMEHLSESGVFAGTEMPSVSTVIADPDRLRALYATGLLDSGPEEIYDRITRAAADALDAPHALVSLVDVDRQFFKSAAGMELQTPEERQTPLERSICQYAVANGQPLILEDARTDPVFKNHPAVLDGTVVAYLGIPLTDDTGQSIGTLCVYDTKPRLWGTGHVQVLNDLAGLAAERIFGPSAGQGH
;
A
#
# COMPACT_ATOMS: atom_id res chain seq x y z
N MET A 1 25.79 -31.68 1.53
CA MET A 1 24.98 -30.55 1.03
C MET A 1 23.73 -30.47 1.89
N LYS A 2 23.52 -29.39 2.65
CA LYS A 2 22.29 -29.24 3.46
C LYS A 2 21.11 -29.04 2.49
N ARG A 3 20.15 -29.96 2.47
CA ARG A 3 18.90 -29.83 1.71
C ARG A 3 17.84 -29.22 2.63
N PHE A 4 16.82 -28.61 2.05
CA PHE A 4 15.62 -28.23 2.80
C PHE A 4 15.05 -29.49 3.45
N ASP A 5 14.85 -29.45 4.77
CA ASP A 5 14.13 -30.49 5.48
C ASP A 5 12.62 -30.36 5.23
N GLU A 6 11.83 -31.35 5.67
CA GLU A 6 10.38 -31.34 5.45
C GLU A 6 9.69 -30.15 6.09
N TRP A 7 10.21 -29.63 7.21
CA TRP A 7 9.62 -28.47 7.86
C TRP A 7 9.84 -27.22 6.99
N LEU A 8 11.06 -27.02 6.49
CA LEU A 8 11.41 -25.89 5.65
C LEU A 8 10.70 -25.94 4.28
N ASN A 9 10.53 -27.14 3.70
CA ASN A 9 9.74 -27.30 2.47
C ASN A 9 8.27 -26.91 2.68
N ARG A 10 7.66 -27.31 3.81
CA ARG A 10 6.29 -26.89 4.14
C ARG A 10 6.17 -25.38 4.34
N GLN A 11 7.15 -24.75 4.97
CA GLN A 11 7.19 -23.29 5.11
C GLN A 11 7.34 -22.61 3.75
N LEU A 12 8.24 -23.10 2.91
CA LEU A 12 8.47 -22.56 1.57
C LEU A 12 7.21 -22.65 0.70
N GLU A 13 6.52 -23.79 0.73
CA GLU A 13 5.24 -23.97 0.04
C GLU A 13 4.17 -23.01 0.55
N GLN A 14 4.13 -22.74 1.86
CA GLN A 14 3.20 -21.77 2.42
C GLN A 14 3.52 -20.36 1.94
N CYS A 15 4.78 -19.94 2.02
CA CYS A 15 5.20 -18.62 1.57
C CYS A 15 4.96 -18.40 0.06
N ALA A 16 5.17 -19.43 -0.77
CA ALA A 16 4.87 -19.36 -2.19
C ALA A 16 3.36 -19.20 -2.44
N ARG A 17 2.52 -19.98 -1.73
CA ARG A 17 1.06 -19.84 -1.78
C ARG A 17 0.58 -18.46 -1.34
N ASP A 18 1.12 -17.93 -0.24
CA ASP A 18 0.77 -16.60 0.28
C ASP A 18 1.16 -15.49 -0.72
N ALA A 19 2.21 -15.72 -1.51
CA ALA A 19 2.65 -14.83 -2.57
C ALA A 19 1.91 -15.03 -3.91
N GLY A 20 0.99 -16.01 -4.01
CA GLY A 20 0.28 -16.33 -5.25
C GLY A 20 1.18 -16.95 -6.34
N GLU A 21 2.34 -17.48 -5.97
CA GLU A 21 3.38 -18.00 -6.88
C GLU A 21 3.56 -19.51 -6.69
N ASP A 22 4.10 -20.21 -7.70
CA ASP A 22 4.63 -21.56 -7.47
C ASP A 22 5.98 -21.49 -6.74
N VAL A 23 6.34 -22.60 -6.08
CA VAL A 23 7.55 -22.68 -5.25
C VAL A 23 8.82 -22.33 -6.04
N ASN A 24 8.93 -22.72 -7.31
CA ASN A 24 10.15 -22.44 -8.08
C ASN A 24 10.26 -20.95 -8.40
N THR A 25 9.14 -20.31 -8.76
CA THR A 25 9.08 -18.87 -8.99
C THR A 25 9.41 -18.08 -7.73
N TYR A 26 8.81 -18.46 -6.59
CA TYR A 26 9.08 -17.84 -5.29
C TYR A 26 10.55 -17.95 -4.89
N VAL A 27 11.15 -19.15 -5.01
CA VAL A 27 12.57 -19.37 -4.72
C VAL A 27 13.47 -18.58 -5.66
N ALA A 28 13.19 -18.61 -6.96
CA ALA A 28 13.98 -17.90 -7.96
C ALA A 28 13.99 -16.39 -7.68
N ARG A 29 12.81 -15.81 -7.36
CA ARG A 29 12.67 -14.40 -6.98
C ARG A 29 13.41 -14.07 -5.69
N ALA A 30 13.24 -14.87 -4.64
CA ALA A 30 13.91 -14.65 -3.35
C ALA A 30 15.44 -14.71 -3.46
N VAL A 31 15.97 -15.69 -4.20
CA VAL A 31 17.41 -15.82 -4.47
C VAL A 31 17.92 -14.65 -5.31
N ALA A 32 17.18 -14.26 -6.35
CA ALA A 32 17.51 -13.11 -7.19
C ALA A 32 17.55 -11.80 -6.38
N SER A 33 16.55 -11.54 -5.53
CA SER A 33 16.53 -10.37 -4.65
C SER A 33 17.72 -10.35 -3.69
N LYS A 34 18.10 -11.51 -3.15
CA LYS A 34 19.29 -11.62 -2.29
C LYS A 34 20.59 -11.36 -3.06
N MET A 35 20.74 -11.89 -4.27
CA MET A 35 21.90 -11.65 -5.12
C MET A 35 22.07 -10.18 -5.49
N VAL A 36 20.96 -9.49 -5.81
CA VAL A 36 20.96 -8.05 -6.10
C VAL A 36 21.38 -7.25 -4.86
N ALA A 37 20.84 -7.57 -3.68
CA ALA A 37 21.21 -6.92 -2.43
C ALA A 37 22.69 -7.11 -2.09
N ASP A 38 23.22 -8.31 -2.27
CA ASP A 38 24.62 -8.63 -2.00
C ASP A 38 25.58 -7.96 -2.99
N GLN A 39 25.20 -7.84 -4.27
CA GLN A 39 26.02 -7.15 -5.27
C GLN A 39 25.98 -5.63 -5.14
N ARG A 40 24.87 -5.04 -4.67
CA ARG A 40 24.79 -3.59 -4.37
C ARG A 40 25.82 -3.14 -3.32
N LEU A 41 26.24 -4.05 -2.45
CA LEU A 41 27.27 -3.80 -1.45
C LEU A 41 28.71 -3.91 -2.02
N ALA A 42 28.86 -4.41 -3.25
CA ALA A 42 30.17 -4.75 -3.83
C ALA A 42 30.53 -3.97 -5.11
N ASP A 43 29.60 -3.78 -6.06
CA ASP A 43 29.83 -3.08 -7.33
C ASP A 43 28.50 -2.73 -8.05
N GLY A 44 28.26 -1.44 -8.32
CA GLY A 44 27.03 -0.96 -8.96
C GLY A 44 26.85 -1.37 -10.43
N ALA A 45 27.93 -1.52 -11.21
CA ALA A 45 27.83 -1.89 -12.63
C ALA A 45 27.55 -3.39 -12.83
N ALA A 46 27.96 -4.22 -11.86
CA ALA A 46 27.63 -5.65 -11.84
C ALA A 46 26.14 -5.88 -11.54
N VAL A 47 25.56 -5.09 -10.62
CA VAL A 47 24.13 -5.13 -10.28
C VAL A 47 23.28 -4.80 -11.49
N GLU A 48 23.66 -3.79 -12.27
CA GLU A 48 22.88 -3.35 -13.44
C GLU A 48 22.78 -4.44 -14.50
N ARG A 49 23.90 -5.10 -14.83
CA ARG A 49 23.91 -6.26 -15.74
C ARG A 49 23.15 -7.47 -15.19
N LEU A 50 23.22 -7.70 -13.87
CA LEU A 50 22.46 -8.77 -13.22
C LEU A 50 20.95 -8.49 -13.28
N MET A 51 20.53 -7.25 -13.03
CA MET A 51 19.14 -6.82 -13.12
C MET A 51 18.59 -6.94 -14.54
N GLU A 52 19.37 -6.53 -15.55
CA GLU A 52 19.03 -6.69 -16.96
C GLU A 52 18.81 -8.17 -17.32
N HIS A 53 19.77 -9.03 -16.95
CA HIS A 53 19.69 -10.47 -17.23
C HIS A 53 18.53 -11.17 -16.50
N LEU A 54 18.24 -10.79 -15.26
CA LEU A 54 17.12 -11.34 -14.49
C LEU A 54 15.75 -10.88 -15.01
N SER A 55 15.68 -9.67 -15.57
CA SER A 55 14.51 -9.16 -16.29
C SER A 55 14.28 -9.91 -17.60
N GLU A 56 15.33 -10.13 -18.40
CA GLU A 56 15.26 -10.89 -19.66
C GLU A 56 14.88 -12.36 -19.44
N SER A 57 15.34 -12.94 -18.32
CA SER A 57 15.08 -14.35 -17.97
C SER A 57 13.69 -14.58 -17.36
N GLY A 58 12.88 -13.52 -17.19
CA GLY A 58 11.55 -13.62 -16.59
C GLY A 58 11.55 -13.94 -15.09
N VAL A 59 12.71 -13.98 -14.44
CA VAL A 59 12.86 -14.22 -12.98
C VAL A 59 12.32 -13.03 -12.19
N PHE A 60 12.55 -11.84 -12.72
CA PHE A 60 11.78 -10.64 -12.43
C PHE A 60 11.06 -10.22 -13.71
N ALA A 61 10.29 -11.12 -14.36
CA ALA A 61 9.43 -10.73 -15.48
C ALA A 61 8.79 -9.41 -15.06
N GLY A 62 9.18 -8.32 -15.76
CA GLY A 62 9.11 -6.98 -15.19
C GLY A 62 7.76 -6.86 -14.53
N THR A 63 7.73 -6.71 -13.20
CA THR A 63 6.47 -6.76 -12.46
C THR A 63 5.65 -5.65 -13.05
N GLU A 64 4.76 -6.01 -13.98
CA GLU A 64 3.74 -5.12 -14.46
C GLU A 64 3.09 -4.60 -13.19
N MET A 65 2.78 -3.30 -13.15
CA MET A 65 1.96 -2.79 -12.07
C MET A 65 0.81 -3.79 -11.91
N PRO A 66 0.58 -4.37 -10.71
CA PRO A 66 -0.48 -5.35 -10.55
C PRO A 66 -1.72 -4.76 -11.20
N SER A 67 -2.41 -5.52 -12.05
CA SER A 67 -3.69 -5.06 -12.61
C SER A 67 -4.69 -5.01 -11.46
N VAL A 68 -4.55 -4.00 -10.63
CA VAL A 68 -5.36 -3.70 -9.46
C VAL A 68 -6.78 -3.35 -9.88
N SER A 69 -6.96 -2.93 -11.14
CA SER A 69 -8.24 -2.54 -11.72
C SER A 69 -9.34 -3.59 -11.52
N THR A 70 -9.01 -4.88 -11.64
CA THR A 70 -10.00 -5.96 -11.42
C THR A 70 -10.43 -6.05 -9.96
N VAL A 71 -9.50 -5.92 -9.01
CA VAL A 71 -9.82 -5.94 -7.56
C VAL A 71 -10.51 -4.64 -7.13
N ILE A 72 -10.08 -3.50 -7.65
CA ILE A 72 -10.69 -2.20 -7.37
C ILE A 72 -12.12 -2.15 -7.93
N ALA A 73 -12.37 -2.70 -9.10
CA ALA A 73 -13.71 -2.78 -9.69
C ALA A 73 -14.57 -3.92 -9.14
N ASP A 74 -14.09 -4.68 -8.15
CA ASP A 74 -14.85 -5.78 -7.55
C ASP A 74 -16.22 -5.28 -7.01
N PRO A 75 -17.35 -5.86 -7.45
CA PRO A 75 -18.67 -5.40 -7.05
C PRO A 75 -18.96 -5.53 -5.55
N ASP A 76 -18.39 -6.53 -4.87
CA ASP A 76 -18.61 -6.73 -3.44
C ASP A 76 -17.83 -5.70 -2.63
N ARG A 77 -16.59 -5.42 -3.02
CA ARG A 77 -15.76 -4.33 -2.46
C ARG A 77 -16.43 -2.97 -2.63
N LEU A 78 -16.91 -2.66 -3.85
CA LEU A 78 -17.62 -1.40 -4.12
C LEU A 78 -18.91 -1.30 -3.31
N ARG A 79 -19.64 -2.40 -3.14
CA ARG A 79 -20.84 -2.42 -2.27
C ARG A 79 -20.47 -2.12 -0.82
N ALA A 80 -19.39 -2.71 -0.30
CA ALA A 80 -18.90 -2.42 1.05
C ALA A 80 -18.51 -0.94 1.20
N LEU A 81 -17.79 -0.39 0.23
CA LEU A 81 -17.42 1.03 0.19
C LEU A 81 -18.66 1.93 0.20
N TYR A 82 -19.62 1.69 -0.68
CA TYR A 82 -20.81 2.52 -0.82
C TYR A 82 -21.74 2.42 0.40
N ALA A 83 -21.79 1.25 1.05
CA ALA A 83 -22.56 1.06 2.27
C ALA A 83 -22.08 1.93 3.44
N THR A 84 -20.81 2.38 3.42
CA THR A 84 -20.31 3.30 4.47
C THR A 84 -20.95 4.69 4.43
N GLY A 85 -21.46 5.13 3.27
CA GLY A 85 -21.96 6.50 3.07
C GLY A 85 -20.89 7.59 3.18
N LEU A 86 -19.60 7.24 3.19
CA LEU A 86 -18.51 8.19 3.42
C LEU A 86 -17.98 8.86 2.13
N LEU A 87 -18.21 8.29 0.95
CA LEU A 87 -17.86 8.95 -0.31
C LEU A 87 -18.60 10.27 -0.46
N ASP A 88 -17.90 11.29 -0.93
CA ASP A 88 -18.40 12.66 -1.15
C ASP A 88 -18.99 13.35 0.11
N SER A 89 -18.84 12.73 1.28
CA SER A 89 -19.31 13.29 2.54
C SER A 89 -18.38 14.38 3.07
N GLY A 90 -18.93 15.28 3.89
CA GLY A 90 -18.18 16.38 4.51
C GLY A 90 -17.04 15.90 5.42
N PRO A 91 -16.13 16.80 5.83
CA PRO A 91 -15.13 16.48 6.83
C PRO A 91 -15.80 16.09 8.16
N GLU A 92 -15.17 15.18 8.89
CA GLU A 92 -15.60 14.81 10.24
C GLU A 92 -14.37 14.78 11.16
N GLU A 93 -14.46 15.50 12.28
CA GLU A 93 -13.35 15.72 13.20
C GLU A 93 -12.69 14.43 13.71
N ILE A 94 -13.44 13.32 13.78
CA ILE A 94 -12.88 12.04 14.20
C ILE A 94 -11.81 11.53 13.24
N TYR A 95 -12.01 11.65 11.92
CA TYR A 95 -11.01 11.25 10.94
C TYR A 95 -9.87 12.27 10.87
N ASP A 96 -10.18 13.55 11.07
CA ASP A 96 -9.16 14.62 11.09
C ASP A 96 -8.20 14.49 12.28
N ARG A 97 -8.69 14.01 13.43
CA ARG A 97 -7.83 13.66 14.56
C ARG A 97 -6.93 12.47 14.24
N ILE A 98 -7.42 11.47 13.53
CA ILE A 98 -6.65 10.27 13.17
C ILE A 98 -5.54 10.64 12.19
N THR A 99 -5.83 11.41 11.14
CA THR A 99 -4.81 11.83 10.16
C THR A 99 -3.76 12.73 10.78
N ARG A 100 -4.14 13.71 11.61
CA ARG A 100 -3.17 14.53 12.35
C ARG A 100 -2.29 13.68 13.28
N ALA A 101 -2.89 12.77 14.06
CA ALA A 101 -2.14 11.88 14.93
C ALA A 101 -1.17 10.97 14.16
N ALA A 102 -1.58 10.46 12.99
CA ALA A 102 -0.72 9.65 12.13
C ALA A 102 0.47 10.46 11.58
N ALA A 103 0.20 11.67 11.07
CA ALA A 103 1.24 12.57 10.58
C ALA A 103 2.25 12.92 11.67
N ASP A 104 1.76 13.35 12.84
CA ASP A 104 2.58 13.76 13.98
C ASP A 104 3.41 12.59 14.54
N ALA A 105 2.79 11.41 14.71
CA ALA A 105 3.46 10.26 15.33
C ALA A 105 4.55 9.65 14.45
N LEU A 106 4.42 9.76 13.12
CA LEU A 106 5.39 9.25 12.15
C LEU A 106 6.29 10.35 11.58
N ASP A 107 6.19 11.57 12.11
CA ASP A 107 6.91 12.78 11.66
C ASP A 107 6.78 13.01 10.15
N ALA A 108 5.64 12.65 9.55
CA ALA A 108 5.40 12.71 8.11
C ALA A 108 4.60 13.98 7.75
N PRO A 109 4.92 14.67 6.63
CA PRO A 109 4.25 15.91 6.29
C PRO A 109 2.79 15.71 5.87
N HIS A 110 2.43 14.52 5.38
CA HIS A 110 1.09 14.23 4.88
C HIS A 110 0.55 12.91 5.42
N ALA A 111 -0.75 12.90 5.73
CA ALA A 111 -1.49 11.69 6.08
C ALA A 111 -2.92 11.75 5.53
N LEU A 112 -3.47 10.61 5.12
CA LEU A 112 -4.81 10.52 4.54
C LEU A 112 -5.60 9.37 5.16
N VAL A 113 -6.88 9.61 5.43
CA VAL A 113 -7.89 8.54 5.38
C VAL A 113 -8.48 8.60 3.98
N SER A 114 -8.07 7.67 3.12
CA SER A 114 -8.45 7.62 1.72
C SER A 114 -9.43 6.49 1.46
N LEU A 115 -10.45 6.74 0.64
CA LEU A 115 -11.38 5.73 0.12
C LEU A 115 -11.13 5.55 -1.38
N VAL A 116 -11.08 4.31 -1.85
CA VAL A 116 -10.73 4.00 -3.25
C VAL A 116 -11.98 3.53 -4.00
N ASP A 117 -12.50 4.38 -4.87
CA ASP A 117 -13.65 4.13 -5.76
C ASP A 117 -13.17 3.53 -7.09
N VAL A 118 -14.11 3.31 -8.02
CA VAL A 118 -13.82 2.67 -9.32
C VAL A 118 -12.87 3.47 -10.22
N ASP A 119 -12.89 4.80 -10.14
CA ASP A 119 -12.15 5.71 -11.03
C ASP A 119 -11.40 6.83 -10.30
N ARG A 120 -11.52 6.89 -8.97
CA ARG A 120 -10.89 7.91 -8.13
C ARG A 120 -10.49 7.40 -6.75
N GLN A 121 -9.56 8.12 -6.13
CA GLN A 121 -9.33 8.08 -4.68
C GLN A 121 -9.95 9.32 -4.06
N PHE A 122 -10.85 9.14 -3.10
CA PHE A 122 -11.49 10.20 -2.31
C PHE A 122 -10.79 10.36 -0.95
N PHE A 123 -10.60 11.59 -0.48
CA PHE A 123 -9.95 11.91 0.79
C PHE A 123 -11.00 12.21 1.86
N LYS A 124 -11.35 11.19 2.65
CA LYS A 124 -12.27 11.38 3.78
C LYS A 124 -11.65 12.29 4.84
N SER A 125 -10.33 12.25 5.00
CA SER A 125 -9.58 13.22 5.78
C SER A 125 -8.16 13.35 5.23
N ALA A 126 -7.56 14.53 5.40
CA ALA A 126 -6.19 14.81 5.01
C ALA A 126 -5.52 15.73 6.05
N ALA A 127 -4.29 15.39 6.43
CA ALA A 127 -3.40 16.24 7.20
C ALA A 127 -2.24 16.72 6.32
N GLY A 128 -1.81 17.96 6.52
CA GLY A 128 -0.72 18.58 5.74
C GLY A 128 -1.09 18.95 4.30
N MET A 129 -2.38 18.99 3.96
CA MET A 129 -2.87 19.46 2.67
C MET A 129 -3.84 20.62 2.87
N GLU A 130 -3.74 21.65 2.04
CA GLU A 130 -4.72 22.73 1.99
C GLU A 130 -5.84 22.35 1.01
N LEU A 131 -6.93 21.77 1.54
CA LEU A 131 -8.13 21.44 0.77
C LEU A 131 -9.19 22.51 1.05
N GLN A 132 -9.39 23.42 0.09
CA GLN A 132 -10.30 24.54 0.19
C GLN A 132 -11.69 24.21 -0.36
N THR A 133 -11.77 23.31 -1.33
CA THR A 133 -13.04 22.96 -1.99
C THR A 133 -13.32 21.45 -1.97
N PRO A 134 -14.59 21.01 -2.11
CA PRO A 134 -14.93 19.60 -2.22
C PRO A 134 -14.22 18.88 -3.38
N GLU A 135 -14.00 19.57 -4.50
CA GLU A 135 -13.37 19.01 -5.70
C GLU A 135 -11.90 18.64 -5.49
N GLU A 136 -11.21 19.29 -4.56
CA GLU A 136 -9.81 19.02 -4.20
C GLU A 136 -9.66 17.77 -3.31
N ARG A 137 -10.76 17.25 -2.76
CA ARG A 137 -10.76 16.07 -1.88
C ARG A 137 -10.69 14.74 -2.63
N GLN A 138 -10.10 14.73 -3.82
CA GLN A 138 -9.94 13.52 -4.62
C GLN A 138 -8.80 13.63 -5.62
N THR A 139 -8.37 12.48 -6.14
CA THR A 139 -7.47 12.36 -7.28
C THR A 139 -7.94 11.24 -8.21
N PRO A 140 -7.65 11.30 -9.52
CA PRO A 140 -7.87 10.16 -10.42
C PRO A 140 -7.21 8.88 -9.89
N LEU A 141 -7.86 7.73 -10.12
CA LEU A 141 -7.38 6.44 -9.60
C LEU A 141 -5.96 6.11 -10.09
N GLU A 142 -5.62 6.43 -11.33
CA GLU A 142 -4.27 6.22 -11.90
C GLU A 142 -3.14 6.94 -11.13
N ARG A 143 -3.48 7.93 -10.29
CA ARG A 143 -2.55 8.65 -9.42
C ARG A 143 -2.55 8.13 -7.99
N SER A 144 -3.41 7.17 -7.65
CA SER A 144 -3.53 6.60 -6.32
C SER A 144 -2.45 5.55 -6.05
N ILE A 145 -1.57 5.78 -5.07
CA ILE A 145 -0.73 4.70 -4.49
C ILE A 145 -1.58 3.81 -3.56
N CYS A 146 -2.62 4.37 -2.94
CA CYS A 146 -3.48 3.66 -1.98
C CYS A 146 -4.20 2.45 -2.62
N GLN A 147 -4.53 2.51 -3.91
CA GLN A 147 -5.18 1.42 -4.62
C GLN A 147 -4.38 0.11 -4.55
N TYR A 148 -3.05 0.17 -4.46
CA TYR A 148 -2.20 -1.02 -4.42
C TYR A 148 -2.24 -1.70 -3.05
N ALA A 149 -2.27 -0.92 -1.96
CA ALA A 149 -2.51 -1.46 -0.62
C ALA A 149 -3.91 -2.06 -0.49
N VAL A 150 -4.92 -1.38 -1.07
CA VAL A 150 -6.30 -1.88 -1.13
C VAL A 150 -6.38 -3.20 -1.90
N ALA A 151 -5.82 -3.25 -3.10
CA ALA A 151 -5.88 -4.42 -3.97
C ALA A 151 -5.13 -5.64 -3.39
N ASN A 152 -4.01 -5.40 -2.72
CA ASN A 152 -3.25 -6.46 -2.07
C ASN A 152 -3.82 -6.86 -0.69
N GLY A 153 -4.70 -6.03 -0.11
CA GLY A 153 -5.25 -6.23 1.24
C GLY A 153 -4.18 -6.29 2.33
N GLN A 154 -2.99 -5.73 2.10
CA GLN A 154 -1.83 -5.77 3.00
C GLN A 154 -1.15 -4.40 3.08
N PRO A 155 -0.40 -4.11 4.16
CA PRO A 155 0.40 -2.90 4.26
C PRO A 155 1.33 -2.71 3.07
N LEU A 156 1.35 -1.49 2.52
CA LEU A 156 2.30 -1.09 1.47
C LEU A 156 3.33 -0.13 2.06
N ILE A 157 4.61 -0.45 1.88
CA ILE A 157 5.75 0.28 2.43
C ILE A 157 6.70 0.63 1.30
N LEU A 158 6.92 1.92 1.07
CA LEU A 158 7.87 2.45 0.10
C LEU A 158 8.80 3.44 0.82
N GLU A 159 10.08 3.09 0.91
CA GLU A 159 11.10 3.95 1.51
C GLU A 159 11.58 5.04 0.53
N ASP A 160 11.79 4.64 -0.74
CA ASP A 160 12.04 5.53 -1.88
C ASP A 160 11.45 4.92 -3.16
N ALA A 161 10.21 5.32 -3.48
CA ALA A 161 9.43 4.85 -4.62
C ALA A 161 10.12 5.10 -5.97
N ARG A 162 11.04 6.06 -6.07
CA ARG A 162 11.78 6.35 -7.31
C ARG A 162 12.78 5.25 -7.66
N THR A 163 13.19 4.48 -6.64
CA THR A 163 14.10 3.34 -6.81
C THR A 163 13.37 1.99 -6.81
N ASP A 164 12.06 2.02 -6.54
CA ASP A 164 11.23 0.83 -6.52
C ASP A 164 10.96 0.33 -7.95
N PRO A 165 11.19 -0.95 -8.26
CA PRO A 165 11.05 -1.48 -9.62
C PRO A 165 9.60 -1.41 -10.14
N VAL A 166 8.60 -1.41 -9.26
CA VAL A 166 7.17 -1.34 -9.60
C VAL A 166 6.70 0.11 -9.65
N PHE A 167 7.07 0.93 -8.66
CA PHE A 167 6.49 2.27 -8.49
C PHE A 167 7.27 3.41 -9.13
N LYS A 168 8.52 3.22 -9.57
CA LYS A 168 9.35 4.31 -10.13
C LYS A 168 8.72 5.06 -11.30
N ASN A 169 7.85 4.41 -12.07
CA ASN A 169 7.15 4.98 -13.22
C ASN A 169 5.71 5.40 -12.91
N HIS A 170 5.28 5.31 -11.66
CA HIS A 170 3.94 5.69 -11.25
C HIS A 170 3.76 7.22 -11.36
N PRO A 171 2.64 7.76 -11.84
CA PRO A 171 2.46 9.20 -12.08
C PRO A 171 2.79 10.08 -10.86
N ALA A 172 2.32 9.70 -9.67
CA ALA A 172 2.58 10.41 -8.42
C ALA A 172 4.04 10.35 -7.94
N VAL A 173 4.82 9.39 -8.45
CA VAL A 173 6.27 9.27 -8.18
C VAL A 173 7.06 10.11 -9.17
N LEU A 174 6.65 10.07 -10.45
CA LEU A 174 7.29 10.83 -11.53
C LEU A 174 7.20 12.35 -11.33
N ASP A 175 6.09 12.86 -10.82
CA ASP A 175 5.93 14.28 -10.52
C ASP A 175 6.44 14.70 -9.12
N GLY A 176 6.98 13.74 -8.36
CA GLY A 176 7.57 13.98 -7.05
C GLY A 176 6.56 14.16 -5.90
N THR A 177 5.27 13.92 -6.12
CA THR A 177 4.24 13.99 -5.07
C THR A 177 4.50 12.96 -3.97
N VAL A 178 4.94 11.75 -4.34
CA VAL A 178 5.18 10.63 -3.43
C VAL A 178 6.57 10.04 -3.69
N VAL A 179 7.44 10.15 -2.68
CA VAL A 179 8.76 9.49 -2.64
C VAL A 179 8.78 8.42 -1.57
N ALA A 180 8.27 8.70 -0.37
CA ALA A 180 8.06 7.68 0.66
C ALA A 180 6.57 7.51 0.93
N TYR A 181 6.14 6.29 1.20
CA TYR A 181 4.75 5.95 1.48
C TYR A 181 4.66 4.81 2.48
N LEU A 182 3.74 4.92 3.43
CA LEU A 182 3.33 3.82 4.30
C LEU A 182 1.80 3.85 4.39
N GLY A 183 1.13 2.78 3.96
CA GLY A 183 -0.32 2.69 3.96
C GLY A 183 -0.82 1.37 4.52
N ILE A 184 -1.79 1.46 5.44
CA ILE A 184 -2.50 0.31 6.01
C ILE A 184 -3.91 0.26 5.39
N PRO A 185 -4.31 -0.87 4.79
CA PRO A 185 -5.66 -1.01 4.24
C PRO A 185 -6.72 -0.93 5.34
N LEU A 186 -7.86 -0.31 5.02
CA LEU A 186 -9.05 -0.27 5.88
C LEU A 186 -10.01 -1.35 5.39
N THR A 187 -10.05 -2.45 6.12
CA THR A 187 -10.72 -3.70 5.74
C THR A 187 -11.89 -3.98 6.67
N ASP A 188 -13.04 -4.37 6.10
CA ASP A 188 -14.21 -4.79 6.88
C ASP A 188 -14.09 -6.24 7.40
N ASP A 189 -15.08 -6.69 8.15
CA ASP A 189 -15.15 -8.03 8.73
C ASP A 189 -15.34 -9.15 7.68
N THR A 190 -15.75 -8.79 6.46
CA THR A 190 -15.86 -9.69 5.32
C THR A 190 -14.58 -9.77 4.48
N GLY A 191 -13.55 -9.01 4.85
CA GLY A 191 -12.26 -8.97 4.17
C GLY A 191 -12.19 -7.96 3.02
N GLN A 192 -13.19 -7.09 2.85
CA GLN A 192 -13.21 -6.09 1.79
C GLN A 192 -12.41 -4.86 2.21
N SER A 193 -11.31 -4.60 1.50
CA SER A 193 -10.53 -3.37 1.69
C SER A 193 -11.14 -2.24 0.85
N ILE A 194 -11.54 -1.15 1.49
CA ILE A 194 -12.22 -0.03 0.80
C ILE A 194 -11.33 1.21 0.63
N GLY A 195 -10.21 1.25 1.34
CA GLY A 195 -9.40 2.45 1.50
C GLY A 195 -8.12 2.19 2.28
N THR A 196 -7.44 3.26 2.69
CA THR A 196 -6.24 3.20 3.52
C THR A 196 -6.23 4.32 4.56
N LEU A 197 -5.61 4.06 5.71
CA LEU A 197 -4.92 5.11 6.44
C LEU A 197 -3.46 5.10 5.98
N CYS A 198 -2.98 6.20 5.42
CA CYS A 198 -1.62 6.28 4.90
C CYS A 198 -0.92 7.57 5.30
N VAL A 199 0.41 7.51 5.33
CA VAL A 199 1.30 8.66 5.41
C VAL A 199 2.25 8.66 4.21
N TYR A 200 2.65 9.83 3.75
CA TYR A 200 3.60 9.95 2.65
C TYR A 200 4.47 11.21 2.74
N ASP A 201 5.58 11.19 2.01
CA ASP A 201 6.53 12.30 1.93
C ASP A 201 7.13 12.40 0.53
N THR A 202 7.59 13.60 0.19
CA THR A 202 8.41 13.96 -0.97
C THR A 202 9.91 13.64 -0.76
N LYS A 203 10.29 13.14 0.41
CA LYS A 203 11.65 12.69 0.75
C LYS A 203 11.67 11.21 1.14
N PRO A 204 12.80 10.50 0.93
CA PRO A 204 12.94 9.13 1.40
C PRO A 204 12.79 9.00 2.92
N ARG A 205 12.22 7.88 3.37
CA ARG A 205 12.03 7.57 4.80
C ARG A 205 12.28 6.10 5.10
N LEU A 206 12.81 5.82 6.30
CA LEU A 206 12.96 4.46 6.81
C LEU A 206 11.75 4.11 7.68
N TRP A 207 10.93 3.17 7.24
CA TRP A 207 9.74 2.73 7.96
C TRP A 207 10.05 1.52 8.84
N GLY A 208 10.53 1.77 10.06
CA GLY A 208 10.70 0.71 11.06
C GLY A 208 9.38 0.05 11.50
N THR A 209 9.48 -1.11 12.14
CA THR A 209 8.32 -1.87 12.66
C THR A 209 7.43 -1.06 13.59
N GLY A 210 8.00 -0.16 14.39
CA GLY A 210 7.24 0.74 15.26
C GLY A 210 6.34 1.71 14.50
N HIS A 211 6.78 2.24 13.34
CA HIS A 211 5.93 3.10 12.50
C HIS A 211 4.75 2.31 11.93
N VAL A 212 4.99 1.09 11.46
CA VAL A 212 3.94 0.20 10.94
C VAL A 212 2.93 -0.12 12.04
N GLN A 213 3.39 -0.46 13.24
CA GLN A 213 2.52 -0.75 14.39
C GLN A 213 1.63 0.45 14.75
N VAL A 214 2.24 1.64 14.91
CA VAL A 214 1.47 2.86 15.25
C VAL A 214 0.43 3.17 14.18
N LEU A 215 0.80 3.10 12.89
CA LEU A 215 -0.16 3.38 11.83
C LEU A 215 -1.25 2.31 11.75
N ASN A 216 -0.91 1.05 12.02
CA ASN A 216 -1.87 -0.04 12.08
C ASN A 216 -2.89 0.14 13.21
N ASP A 217 -2.46 0.57 14.40
CA ASP A 217 -3.35 0.84 15.51
C ASP A 217 -4.31 2.00 15.20
N LEU A 218 -3.81 3.08 14.59
CA LEU A 218 -4.63 4.21 14.14
C LEU A 218 -5.59 3.81 13.01
N ALA A 219 -5.16 2.93 12.11
CA ALA A 219 -6.00 2.38 11.05
C ALA A 219 -7.13 1.52 11.65
N GLY A 220 -6.84 0.78 12.73
CA GLY A 220 -7.84 0.07 13.52
C GLY A 220 -8.93 1.00 14.06
N LEU A 221 -8.54 2.14 14.67
CA LEU A 221 -9.51 3.14 15.14
C LEU A 221 -10.36 3.73 14.00
N ALA A 222 -9.75 3.97 12.83
CA ALA A 222 -10.48 4.42 11.65
C ALA A 222 -11.49 3.34 11.19
N ALA A 223 -11.05 2.08 11.09
CA ALA A 223 -11.88 0.96 10.68
C ALA A 223 -13.05 0.74 11.65
N GLU A 224 -12.81 0.77 12.96
CA GLU A 224 -13.86 0.70 13.98
C GLU A 224 -14.89 1.81 13.82
N ARG A 225 -14.47 3.03 13.45
CA ARG A 225 -15.40 4.14 13.24
C ARG A 225 -16.18 4.01 11.93
N ILE A 226 -15.57 3.44 10.89
CA ILE A 226 -16.16 3.26 9.56
C ILE A 226 -17.18 2.12 9.58
N PHE A 227 -16.80 0.97 10.14
CA PHE A 227 -17.57 -0.27 10.08
C PHE A 227 -18.32 -0.58 11.38
N GLY A 228 -17.99 0.12 12.47
CA GLY A 228 -18.67 -0.05 13.74
C GLY A 228 -20.13 0.40 13.68
N PRO A 229 -20.97 -0.12 14.59
CA PRO A 229 -22.38 0.25 14.64
C PRO A 229 -22.50 1.76 14.83
N SER A 230 -23.21 2.42 13.89
CA SER A 230 -23.50 3.85 13.97
C SER A 230 -24.06 4.19 15.34
N ALA A 231 -23.30 4.94 16.14
CA ALA A 231 -23.77 5.50 17.40
C ALA A 231 -24.82 6.59 17.07
N GLY A 232 -26.06 6.19 16.84
CA GLY A 232 -27.19 7.12 16.64
C GLY A 232 -28.15 6.76 15.51
N GLN A 233 -28.89 5.67 15.66
CA GLN A 233 -30.34 5.64 15.32
C GLN A 233 -31.06 4.97 16.49
N GLY A 234 -31.17 5.73 17.59
CA GLY A 234 -31.97 5.37 18.75
C GLY A 234 -32.95 6.50 19.04
N HIS A 235 -34.24 6.16 18.95
CA HIS A 235 -35.46 6.96 19.14
C HIS A 235 -35.88 7.88 17.99
#